data_AF-A0A0F9H7Y3-F1
#
_entry.id   AF-A0A0F9H7Y3-F1
#
_cell.length_a   1.000
_cell.length_b   1.000
_cell.length_c   1.000
_cell.angle_alpha   90.00
_cell.angle_beta   90.00
_cell.angle_gamma   90.00
#
_symmetry.space_group_name_H-M   'P 1'
#
loop_
_entity.id
_entity.type
_entity.pdbx_description
1 polymer ?
#
loop_
_entity_poly.entity_id
_entity_poly.type
_entity_poly.pdbx_seq_one_letter_code
_entity_poly.pdbx_strand_id
1 'polypeptide(L)' 'MEKTYTAWLRFVDGGVGYVGGGFASVGEAEEEAKRRVEDANRDPFILEEHQGISAIIVEECVVIKTIELSEIKKGV' A
#
# COMPACT_ATOMS: atom_id res chain seq x y z
N MET A 1 18.45 6.70 16.61
CA MET A 1 17.79 6.90 15.31
C MET A 1 16.31 6.66 15.54
N GLU A 2 15.43 7.58 15.14
CA GLU A 2 14.00 7.30 15.15
C GLU A 2 13.70 6.24 14.09
N LYS A 3 12.94 5.22 14.47
CA LYS A 3 12.50 4.17 13.55
C LYS A 3 11.56 4.81 12.53
N THR A 4 11.80 4.55 11.25
CA THR A 4 10.97 5.05 10.16
C THR A 4 10.42 3.89 9.35
N TYR A 5 9.11 3.94 9.11
CA TYR A 5 8.41 2.93 8.34
C TYR A 5 8.11 3.44 6.94
N THR A 6 8.11 2.52 5.98
CA THR A 6 7.82 2.75 4.58
C THR A 6 6.72 1.80 4.14
N ALA A 7 5.74 2.31 3.39
CA ALA A 7 4.66 1.51 2.84
C ALA A 7 4.82 1.34 1.32
N TRP A 8 4.58 0.12 0.85
CA TRP A 8 4.51 -0.24 -0.55
C TRP A 8 3.20 -0.96 -0.81
N LEU A 9 2.59 -0.75 -1.98
CA LEU A 9 1.55 -1.64 -2.49
C LEU A 9 2.21 -2.68 -3.39
N ARG A 10 1.85 -3.94 -3.21
CA ARG A 10 2.18 -5.05 -4.10
C ARG A 10 0.90 -5.54 -4.75
N PHE A 11 0.95 -5.68 -6.06
CA PHE A 11 -0.14 -6.17 -6.91
C PHE A 11 0.06 -7.65 -7.25
N VAL A 12 -1.00 -8.42 -7.50
CA VAL A 12 -0.89 -9.87 -7.82
C VAL A 12 -0.13 -10.12 -9.11
N ASP A 13 -0.20 -9.19 -10.08
CA ASP A 13 0.58 -9.24 -11.32
C ASP A 13 2.09 -9.01 -11.12
N GLY A 14 2.53 -8.77 -9.89
CA GLY A 14 3.92 -8.54 -9.52
C GLY A 14 4.33 -7.07 -9.56
N GLY A 15 3.44 -6.15 -9.94
CA GLY A 15 3.69 -4.73 -9.84
C GLY A 15 3.90 -4.29 -8.39
N VAL A 16 4.69 -3.23 -8.19
CA VAL A 16 4.89 -2.60 -6.88
C VAL A 16 4.72 -1.09 -7.02
N GLY A 17 3.85 -0.50 -6.20
CA GLY A 17 3.62 0.94 -6.10
C GLY A 17 4.19 1.50 -4.81
N TYR A 18 4.95 2.58 -4.88
CA TYR A 18 5.42 3.28 -3.68
C TYR A 18 4.29 4.14 -3.09
N VAL A 19 3.98 3.93 -1.81
CA VAL A 19 2.94 4.72 -1.11
C VAL A 19 3.56 5.96 -0.47
N GLY A 20 4.69 5.77 0.22
CA GLY A 20 5.35 6.79 1.02
C GLY A 20 6.26 6.18 2.08
N GLY A 21 7.04 7.04 2.74
CA GLY A 21 7.94 6.65 3.82
C GLY A 21 8.24 7.81 4.76
N GLY A 22 8.75 7.48 5.94
CA GLY A 22 8.93 8.45 7.02
C GLY A 22 7.84 8.40 8.10
N PHE A 23 7.03 7.34 8.12
CA PHE A 23 5.99 7.16 9.13
C PHE A 23 6.61 6.83 10.48
N ALA A 24 6.06 7.38 11.57
CA ALA A 24 6.55 7.18 12.92
C ALA A 24 6.14 5.81 13.48
N SER A 25 5.15 5.15 12.86
CA SER A 25 4.68 3.84 13.28
C SER A 25 4.21 2.96 12.11
N VAL A 26 4.13 1.65 12.35
CA VAL A 26 3.50 0.69 11.43
C VAL A 26 2.02 1.02 11.20
N GLY A 27 1.33 1.56 12.21
CA GLY A 27 -0.09 1.94 12.12
C GLY A 27 -0.33 3.07 11.11
N GLU A 28 0.48 4.12 11.16
CA GLU A 28 0.42 5.23 10.20
C GLU A 28 0.71 4.75 8.77
N ALA A 29 1.72 3.90 8.59
CA ALA A 29 2.06 3.33 7.29
C ALA A 29 0.92 2.46 6.72
N GLU A 30 0.22 1.72 7.58
CA GLU A 30 -0.95 0.92 7.23
C GLU A 30 -2.15 1.78 6.81
N GLU A 31 -2.45 2.82 7.59
CA GLU A 31 -3.55 3.75 7.30
C GLU A 31 -3.35 4.46 5.96
N GLU A 32 -2.12 4.92 5.67
CA GLU A 32 -1.81 5.54 4.39
C GLU A 32 -1.98 4.56 3.22
N ALA A 33 -1.52 3.31 3.37
CA ALA A 33 -1.68 2.31 2.32
C ALA A 33 -3.16 1.99 2.03
N LYS A 34 -3.99 1.88 3.08
CA LYS A 34 -5.45 1.72 2.94
C LYS A 34 -6.06 2.91 2.21
N ARG A 35 -5.71 4.13 2.62
CA ARG A 35 -6.20 5.37 1.99
C ARG A 35 -5.89 5.41 0.50
N ARG A 36 -4.68 5.02 0.08
CA ARG A 36 -4.34 4.97 -1.36
C ARG A 36 -5.16 3.97 -2.15
N VAL A 37 -5.48 2.82 -1.56
CA VAL A 37 -6.39 1.84 -2.19
C VAL A 37 -7.80 2.39 -2.26
N GLU A 38 -8.29 3.09 -1.22
CA GLU A 38 -9.59 3.75 -1.24
C GLU A 38 -9.65 4.86 -2.29
N ASP A 39 -8.62 5.70 -2.40
CA ASP A 39 -8.51 6.75 -3.41
C ASP A 39 -8.53 6.17 -4.82
N ALA A 40 -7.79 5.09 -5.06
CA ALA A 40 -7.81 4.38 -6.34
C ALA A 40 -9.14 3.68 -6.66
N ASN A 41 -9.92 3.30 -5.65
CA ASN A 41 -11.28 2.81 -5.88
C ASN A 41 -12.25 3.95 -6.24
N ARG A 42 -11.96 5.19 -5.84
CA ARG A 42 -12.78 6.37 -6.16
C ARG A 42 -12.42 6.97 -7.52
N ASP A 43 -11.13 6.94 -7.87
CA ASP A 43 -10.60 7.36 -9.17
C ASP A 43 -9.73 6.23 -9.74
N PRO A 44 -10.32 5.35 -10.58
CA PRO A 44 -9.65 4.14 -11.02
C PRO A 44 -8.37 4.43 -11.80
N PHE A 45 -8.22 5.62 -12.41
CA PHE A 45 -7.06 6.01 -13.24
C PHE A 45 -5.70 5.80 -12.56
N ILE A 46 -5.69 5.73 -11.22
CA ILE A 46 -4.50 5.58 -10.41
C ILE A 46 -3.98 4.13 -10.39
N LEU A 47 -4.86 3.12 -10.48
CA LEU A 47 -4.50 1.69 -10.35
C LEU A 47 -5.35 0.75 -11.25
N GLU A 48 -5.77 1.21 -12.44
CA GLU A 48 -6.85 0.64 -13.30
C GLU A 48 -6.81 -0.88 -13.59
N GLU A 49 -5.69 -1.56 -13.39
CA GLU A 49 -5.49 -2.93 -13.90
C GLU A 49 -5.09 -3.98 -12.86
N HIS A 50 -4.92 -3.60 -11.60
CA HIS A 50 -4.37 -4.52 -10.61
C HIS A 50 -5.44 -5.31 -9.86
N GLN A 51 -5.43 -6.64 -10.03
CA GLN A 51 -6.18 -7.58 -9.20
C GLN A 51 -5.42 -7.85 -7.91
N GLY A 52 -6.10 -7.81 -6.76
CA GLY A 52 -5.54 -8.11 -5.44
C GLY A 52 -4.38 -7.19 -5.00
N ILE A 53 -4.54 -6.50 -3.87
CA ILE A 53 -3.52 -5.59 -3.36
C ILE A 53 -3.02 -6.08 -2.01
N SER A 54 -1.74 -5.95 -1.75
CA SER A 54 -1.19 -6.06 -0.40
C SER A 54 -0.38 -4.82 -0.06
N ALA A 55 -0.51 -4.31 1.15
CA ALA A 55 0.48 -3.38 1.69
C ALA A 55 1.66 -4.15 2.28
N ILE A 56 2.87 -3.74 1.94
CA ILE A 56 4.12 -4.20 2.54
C ILE A 56 4.72 -3.04 3.33
N ILE A 57 4.86 -3.24 4.64
CA ILE A 57 5.46 -2.25 5.54
C ILE A 57 6.87 -2.67 5.88
N VAL A 58 7.80 -1.74 5.69
CA VAL A 58 9.25 -1.98 5.76
C VAL A 58 9.88 -1.02 6.77
N GLU A 59 10.84 -1.52 7.55
CA GLU A 59 11.75 -0.74 8.41
C GLU A 59 13.18 -1.11 8.00
N GLU A 60 14.02 -0.13 7.66
CA GLU A 60 15.44 -0.36 7.27
C GLU A 60 15.63 -1.49 6.22
N CYS A 61 14.74 -1.54 5.22
CA CYS A 61 14.70 -2.59 4.18
C CYS A 61 14.27 -4.00 4.64
N VAL A 62 13.82 -4.16 5.89
CA VAL A 62 13.25 -5.41 6.42
C VAL A 62 11.73 -5.34 6.35
N VAL A 63 11.10 -6.38 5.78
CA VAL A 63 9.63 -6.50 5.80
C VAL A 63 9.17 -6.78 7.22
N ILE A 64 8.36 -5.88 7.76
CA ILE A 64 7.83 -5.97 9.14
C ILE A 64 6.39 -6.49 9.13
N LYS A 65 5.60 -6.13 8.12
CA LYS A 65 4.19 -6.52 8.02
C LYS A 65 3.75 -6.58 6.57
N THR A 66 2.91 -7.57 6.25
CA THR A 66 2.15 -7.62 4.99
C THR A 66 0.67 -7.66 5.34
N ILE A 67 -0.13 -6.87 4.63
CA ILE A 67 -1.57 -6.70 4.88
C ILE A 67 -2.28 -6.89 3.55
N GLU A 68 -3.23 -7.81 3.49
CA GLU A 68 -4.10 -7.92 2.32
C GLU A 68 -5.09 -6.75 2.32
N LEU A 69 -5.05 -5.97 1.25
CA LEU A 69 -5.99 -4.89 0.97
C LEU A 69 -6.86 -5.38 -0.17
N SER A 70 -8.17 -5.55 0.10
CA SER A 70 -9.13 -6.13 -0.83
C SER A 70 -9.08 -5.52 -2.24
N GLU A 71 -9.56 -6.27 -3.23
CA GLU A 71 -9.55 -5.92 -4.67
C GLU A 71 -10.05 -4.50 -4.95
N ILE A 72 -9.39 -3.82 -5.90
CA ILE A 72 -9.94 -2.60 -6.49
C ILE A 72 -11.22 -3.00 -7.22
N LYS A 73 -12.35 -2.50 -6.74
CA LYS A 73 -13.62 -2.66 -7.43
C LYS A 73 -13.57 -1.74 -8.63
N LYS A 74 -13.43 -2.31 -9.83
CA LYS A 74 -13.58 -1.55 -11.08
C LYS A 74 -14.81 -0.66 -10.97
N GLY A 75 -14.62 0.65 -11.19
CA GLY A 75 -15.73 1.56 -11.39
C GLY A 75 -16.65 0.97 -12.46
N VAL A 76 -17.94 0.91 -12.14
CA VAL A 76 -19.00 0.49 -13.06
C VAL A 76 -19.16 1.54 -14.16
#